data_AF-A0A109LQ93-F1
#
_entry.id   AF-A0A109LQ93-F1
#
_cell.length_a   1.000
_cell.length_b   1.000
_cell.length_c   1.000
_cell.angle_alpha   90.00
_cell.angle_beta   90.00
_cell.angle_gamma   90.00
#
_symmetry.space_group_name_H-M   'P 1'
#
loop_
_entity.id
_entity.type
_entity.pdbx_description
1 polymer ?
#
loop_
_entity_poly.entity_id
_entity_poly.type
_entity_poly.pdbx_seq_one_letter_code
_entity_poly.pdbx_strand_id
1 'polypeptide(L)'
;MRLSAFLIGSSLAALASNNVANAQSSTETYSYDALGRLVKVVTTGTGSQNNGETQSICYDEADNRTQYVANTSAGATECTQGGGSPPPPPPPPPPPPPPPPPPGNNPPNTTTDFGSGQCGNAIIVNLTANDSDPEGNYPLALVSIIRNSGSAVANVVSSSSVDVVLGPDGDSSTFTYTVQDSLGASATGLLSVSTSICGGGGPLQ
;
A
#
# COMPACT_ATOMS: atom_id res chain seq x y z
N MET A 1 -109.30 31.09 16.59
CA MET A 1 -108.08 31.83 16.24
C MET A 1 -107.43 31.18 15.03
N ARG A 2 -107.63 31.75 13.84
CA ARG A 2 -106.90 31.38 12.62
C ARG A 2 -106.52 32.69 11.97
N LEU A 3 -105.25 33.07 12.08
CA LEU A 3 -104.72 34.30 11.50
C LEU A 3 -104.03 33.93 10.18
N SER A 4 -104.39 34.67 9.14
CA SER A 4 -103.86 34.57 7.79
C SER A 4 -102.72 35.56 7.55
N ALA A 5 -101.84 35.17 6.62
CA ALA A 5 -101.05 35.97 5.66
C ALA A 5 -99.83 36.78 6.16
N PHE A 6 -98.65 36.43 5.65
CA PHE A 6 -97.90 37.28 4.71
C PHE A 6 -96.80 36.46 4.01
N LEU A 7 -96.80 36.46 2.67
CA LEU A 7 -95.65 36.03 1.87
C LEU A 7 -94.66 37.19 1.80
N ILE A 8 -93.40 36.95 2.15
CA ILE A 8 -92.28 37.80 1.77
C ILE A 8 -91.23 36.90 1.14
N GLY A 9 -91.07 37.04 -0.16
CA GLY A 9 -89.96 36.47 -0.90
C GLY A 9 -88.67 37.13 -0.45
N SER A 10 -87.72 36.33 0.01
CA SER A 10 -86.35 36.77 0.25
C SER A 10 -85.47 36.09 -0.78
N SER A 11 -85.10 36.92 -1.74
CA SER A 11 -83.97 36.87 -2.65
C SER A 11 -82.94 35.80 -2.31
N LEU A 12 -82.75 34.88 -3.24
CA LEU A 12 -81.64 33.93 -3.28
C LEU A 12 -80.34 34.74 -3.47
N ALA A 13 -79.73 35.18 -2.37
CA ALA A 13 -78.35 35.65 -2.41
C ALA A 13 -77.46 34.41 -2.55
N ALA A 14 -77.17 34.04 -3.81
CA ALA A 14 -76.07 33.15 -4.11
C ALA A 14 -74.79 33.82 -3.59
N LEU A 15 -74.40 33.49 -2.36
CA LEU A 15 -73.03 33.69 -1.90
C LEU A 15 -72.19 32.80 -2.82
N ALA A 16 -71.64 33.40 -3.87
CA ALA A 16 -70.48 32.87 -4.53
C ALA A 16 -69.42 32.74 -3.44
N SER A 17 -69.29 31.56 -2.85
CA SER A 17 -68.12 31.22 -2.07
C SER A 17 -66.96 31.35 -3.04
N ASN A 18 -66.24 32.47 -2.96
CA ASN A 18 -64.93 32.59 -3.57
C ASN A 18 -64.09 31.52 -2.88
N ASN A 19 -64.08 30.31 -3.42
CA ASN A 19 -63.10 29.29 -3.08
C ASN A 19 -61.78 29.83 -3.63
N VAL A 20 -61.17 30.76 -2.90
CA VAL A 20 -59.76 31.06 -3.09
C VAL A 20 -59.08 29.76 -2.69
N ALA A 21 -58.60 28.99 -3.68
CA ALA A 21 -57.75 27.85 -3.42
C ALA A 21 -56.52 28.39 -2.70
N ASN A 22 -56.55 28.32 -1.37
CA ASN A 22 -55.43 28.77 -0.56
C ASN A 22 -54.30 27.79 -0.88
N ALA A 23 -53.18 28.28 -1.40
CA ALA A 23 -52.04 27.43 -1.70
C ALA A 23 -51.56 26.79 -0.38
N GLN A 24 -51.89 25.52 -0.18
CA GLN A 24 -51.43 24.75 0.96
C GLN A 24 -49.99 24.35 0.67
N SER A 25 -49.06 24.78 1.53
CA SER A 25 -47.70 24.29 1.49
C SER A 25 -47.60 23.00 2.30
N SER A 26 -46.84 22.04 1.79
CA SER A 26 -46.48 20.81 2.51
C SER A 26 -45.01 20.53 2.26
N THR A 27 -44.28 20.26 3.32
CA THR A 27 -42.85 19.97 3.37
C THR A 27 -42.68 18.64 4.10
N GLU A 28 -42.14 17.65 3.41
CA GLU A 28 -41.80 16.35 3.99
C GLU A 28 -40.32 16.30 4.32
N THR A 29 -39.99 15.93 5.55
CA THR A 29 -38.61 15.72 6.00
C THR A 29 -38.36 14.22 6.16
N TYR A 30 -37.41 13.69 5.39
CA TYR A 30 -37.00 12.30 5.42
C TYR A 30 -35.79 12.10 6.32
N SER A 31 -35.80 11.07 7.15
CA SER A 31 -34.65 10.64 7.94
C SER A 31 -34.27 9.21 7.59
N TYR A 32 -32.96 8.96 7.51
CA TYR A 32 -32.39 7.68 7.14
C TYR A 32 -31.53 7.11 8.27
N ASP A 33 -31.40 5.78 8.35
CA ASP A 33 -30.45 5.12 9.24
C ASP A 33 -29.03 5.05 8.65
N ALA A 34 -28.09 4.44 9.40
CA ALA A 34 -26.69 4.29 8.97
C ALA A 34 -26.51 3.41 7.71
N LEU A 35 -27.51 2.62 7.34
CA LEU A 35 -27.52 1.82 6.12
C LEU A 35 -28.17 2.59 4.95
N GLY A 36 -28.64 3.83 5.17
CA GLY A 36 -29.28 4.67 4.16
C GLY A 36 -30.76 4.36 3.94
N ARG A 37 -31.40 3.61 4.83
CA ARG A 37 -32.83 3.22 4.70
C ARG A 37 -33.73 4.27 5.34
N LEU A 38 -34.89 4.52 4.75
CA LEU A 38 -35.86 5.50 5.25
C LEU A 38 -36.52 5.00 6.55
N VAL A 39 -36.32 5.71 7.66
CA VAL A 39 -36.86 5.35 8.99
C VAL A 39 -37.92 6.31 9.52
N LYS A 40 -37.96 7.55 9.02
CA LYS A 40 -38.93 8.55 9.48
C LYS A 40 -39.29 9.55 8.37
N VAL A 41 -40.56 9.91 8.29
CA VAL A 41 -41.08 11.03 7.49
C VAL A 41 -41.84 11.97 8.41
N VAL A 42 -41.55 13.26 8.36
CA VAL A 42 -42.30 14.29 9.09
C VAL A 42 -42.91 15.26 8.09
N THR A 43 -44.23 15.36 8.08
CA THR A 43 -44.96 16.24 7.19
C THR A 43 -45.32 17.53 7.93
N THR A 44 -44.89 18.67 7.41
CA THR A 44 -45.14 20.00 7.99
C THR A 44 -45.66 20.94 6.92
N GLY A 45 -46.52 21.90 7.26
CA GLY A 45 -47.04 22.82 6.25
C GLY A 45 -48.26 23.61 6.71
N THR A 46 -48.26 24.91 6.44
CA THR A 46 -49.38 25.80 6.81
C THR A 46 -50.59 25.49 5.93
N GLY A 47 -51.62 24.93 6.56
CA GLY A 47 -52.86 24.54 5.90
C GLY A 47 -52.89 23.11 5.36
N SER A 48 -51.82 22.32 5.46
CA SER A 48 -51.82 20.90 5.04
C SER A 48 -52.71 20.03 5.95
N GLN A 49 -53.45 19.08 5.37
CA GLN A 49 -54.31 18.14 6.10
C GLN A 49 -53.52 17.20 7.03
N ASN A 50 -52.25 16.94 6.70
CA ASN A 50 -51.35 16.04 7.43
C ASN A 50 -50.25 16.83 8.18
N ASN A 51 -50.48 18.11 8.45
CA ASN A 51 -49.52 18.95 9.16
C ASN A 51 -49.27 18.40 10.57
N GLY A 52 -48.03 17.99 10.85
CA GLY A 52 -47.63 17.37 12.10
C GLY A 52 -47.68 15.84 12.10
N GLU A 53 -48.05 15.20 10.99
CA GLU A 53 -47.98 13.74 10.86
C GLU A 53 -46.52 13.28 10.90
N THR A 54 -46.24 12.29 11.73
CA THR A 54 -44.98 11.55 11.73
C THR A 54 -45.23 10.11 11.33
N GLN A 55 -44.50 9.67 10.32
CA GLN A 55 -44.47 8.29 9.87
C GLN A 55 -43.15 7.65 10.32
N SER A 56 -43.21 6.51 10.99
CA SER A 56 -42.05 5.72 11.41
C SER A 56 -42.07 4.37 10.69
N ILE A 57 -40.91 3.98 10.14
CA ILE A 57 -40.72 2.71 9.44
C ILE A 57 -39.65 1.92 10.21
N CYS A 58 -40.01 0.76 10.74
CA CYS A 58 -39.10 -0.12 11.47
C CYS A 58 -38.66 -1.28 10.56
N TYR A 59 -37.39 -1.69 10.69
CA TYR A 59 -36.80 -2.83 9.99
C TYR A 59 -36.18 -3.80 11.00
N ASP A 60 -36.07 -5.08 10.65
CA ASP A 60 -35.25 -6.06 11.38
C ASP A 60 -33.77 -6.05 10.91
N GLU A 61 -32.94 -6.86 11.56
CA GLU A 61 -31.52 -7.04 11.21
C GLU A 61 -31.32 -7.71 9.83
N ALA A 62 -32.35 -8.38 9.29
CA ALA A 62 -32.33 -9.01 7.97
C ALA A 62 -32.87 -8.09 6.86
N ASP A 63 -33.01 -6.79 7.14
CA ASP A 63 -33.49 -5.75 6.24
C ASP A 63 -34.97 -5.87 5.80
N ASN A 64 -35.78 -6.62 6.54
CA ASN A 64 -37.22 -6.67 6.29
C ASN A 64 -37.92 -5.55 7.05
N ARG A 65 -38.88 -4.88 6.41
CA ARG A 65 -39.75 -3.89 7.06
C ARG A 65 -40.70 -4.60 8.04
N THR A 66 -40.52 -4.37 9.34
CA THR A 66 -41.28 -5.01 10.41
C THR A 66 -42.49 -4.21 10.87
N GLN A 67 -42.45 -2.88 10.73
CA GLN A 67 -43.56 -2.03 11.18
C GLN A 67 -43.63 -0.73 10.39
N TYR A 68 -44.85 -0.22 10.22
CA TYR A 68 -45.13 1.15 9.76
C TYR A 68 -46.15 1.80 10.69
N VAL A 69 -45.81 2.96 11.24
CA VAL A 69 -46.67 3.71 12.17
C VAL A 69 -46.85 5.12 11.63
N ALA A 70 -48.08 5.59 11.51
CA ALA A 70 -48.39 6.98 11.15
C ALA A 70 -49.22 7.61 12.29
N ASN A 71 -48.72 8.70 12.88
CA ASN A 71 -49.40 9.40 13.98
C ASN A 71 -49.52 10.90 13.66
N THR A 72 -50.74 11.43 13.75
CA THR A 72 -51.07 12.87 13.58
C THR A 72 -51.01 13.68 14.87
N SER A 73 -50.54 13.08 15.96
CA SER A 73 -50.33 13.73 17.26
C SER A 73 -48.91 13.42 17.73
N ALA A 74 -48.23 14.42 18.30
CA ALA A 74 -46.82 14.44 18.72
C ALA A 74 -46.46 13.48 19.88
N GLY A 75 -46.96 12.25 19.85
CA GLY A 75 -46.54 11.12 20.68
C GLY A 75 -46.11 10.00 19.75
N ALA A 76 -44.90 10.10 19.22
CA ALA A 76 -44.30 9.01 18.47
C ALA A 76 -44.13 7.82 19.42
N THR A 77 -44.87 6.73 19.17
CA THR A 77 -44.42 5.42 19.61
C THR A 77 -43.17 5.12 18.78
N GLU A 78 -42.01 5.47 19.31
CA GLU A 78 -40.73 5.04 18.77
C GLU A 78 -40.72 3.50 18.70
N CYS A 79 -40.06 2.94 17.69
CA CYS A 79 -39.95 1.50 17.51
C CYS A 79 -39.50 0.88 18.85
N THR A 80 -40.42 0.22 19.57
CA THR A 80 -40.08 -0.55 20.76
C THR A 80 -39.42 -1.83 20.27
N GLN A 81 -38.11 -1.75 20.01
CA GLN A 81 -37.29 -2.92 19.79
C GLN A 81 -37.27 -3.74 21.09
N GLY A 82 -38.17 -4.72 21.16
CA GLY A 82 -38.12 -5.81 22.12
C GLY A 82 -36.95 -6.71 21.77
N GLY A 83 -35.77 -6.39 22.30
CA GLY A 83 -34.58 -7.21 22.15
C GLY A 83 -33.45 -6.57 22.94
N GLY A 84 -33.15 -7.12 24.12
CA GLY A 84 -31.93 -6.74 24.83
C GLY A 84 -30.76 -6.91 23.86
N SER A 85 -29.97 -5.85 23.69
CA SER A 85 -28.84 -5.84 22.77
C SER A 85 -28.04 -7.14 22.96
N PRO A 86 -27.79 -7.94 21.90
CA PRO A 86 -26.91 -9.08 22.03
C PRO A 86 -25.57 -8.61 22.61
N PRO A 87 -24.93 -9.38 23.50
CA PRO A 87 -23.62 -9.01 24.02
C PRO A 87 -22.70 -8.71 22.84
N PRO A 88 -21.87 -7.65 22.93
CA PRO A 88 -20.99 -7.28 21.82
C PRO A 88 -20.15 -8.50 21.43
N PRO A 89 -19.94 -8.75 20.12
CA PRO A 89 -19.10 -9.84 19.68
C PRO A 89 -17.71 -9.71 20.34
N PRO A 90 -17.08 -10.84 20.72
CA PRO A 90 -15.73 -10.79 21.26
C PRO A 90 -14.82 -10.06 20.28
N PRO A 91 -13.85 -9.27 20.77
CA PRO A 91 -12.93 -8.55 19.90
C PRO A 91 -12.23 -9.55 18.96
N PRO A 92 -11.98 -9.15 17.70
CA PRO A 92 -11.26 -10.01 16.77
C PRO A 92 -9.91 -10.42 17.39
N PRO A 93 -9.44 -11.66 17.14
CA PRO A 93 -8.13 -12.07 17.60
C PRO A 93 -7.07 -11.08 17.08
N PRO A 94 -6.04 -10.77 17.87
CA PRO A 94 -4.96 -9.89 17.43
C PRO A 94 -4.37 -10.44 16.13
N PRO A 95 -3.96 -9.55 15.20
CA PRO A 95 -3.30 -9.99 13.98
C PRO A 95 -2.08 -10.86 14.33
N PRO A 96 -1.76 -11.87 13.52
CA PRO A 96 -0.54 -12.65 13.72
C PRO A 96 0.68 -11.71 13.75
N PRO A 97 1.72 -12.03 14.53
CA PRO A 97 2.93 -11.23 14.53
C PRO A 97 3.49 -11.14 13.10
N PRO A 98 4.10 -9.99 12.73
CA PRO A 98 4.74 -9.87 11.44
C PRO A 98 5.80 -10.97 11.27
N PRO A 99 6.03 -11.44 10.04
CA PRO A 99 7.11 -12.39 9.79
C PRO A 99 8.45 -11.80 10.27
N PRO A 100 9.40 -12.65 10.70
CA PRO A 100 10.75 -12.18 11.00
C PRO A 100 11.32 -11.41 9.81
N PRO A 101 12.15 -10.37 10.04
CA PRO A 101 12.92 -9.76 8.98
C PRO A 101 13.70 -10.84 8.20
N PRO A 102 13.88 -10.68 6.88
CA PRO A 102 14.80 -11.54 6.14
C PRO A 102 16.16 -11.57 6.83
N PRO A 103 16.90 -12.71 6.79
CA PRO A 103 18.31 -12.71 7.15
C PRO A 103 19.03 -11.57 6.42
N GLY A 104 19.92 -10.87 7.12
CA GLY A 104 20.75 -9.85 6.49
C GLY A 104 21.61 -10.45 5.39
N ASN A 105 21.98 -9.64 4.40
CA ASN A 105 22.96 -10.01 3.39
C ASN A 105 24.30 -9.37 3.74
N ASN A 106 25.22 -10.14 4.32
CA ASN A 106 26.57 -9.67 4.58
C ASN A 106 27.41 -9.68 3.28
N PRO A 107 28.43 -8.82 3.17
CA PRO A 107 29.30 -8.81 2.01
C PRO A 107 30.20 -10.07 1.97
N PRO A 108 30.72 -10.44 0.79
CA PRO A 108 31.67 -11.55 0.66
C PRO A 108 32.93 -11.37 1.51
N ASN A 109 33.51 -12.49 1.95
CA ASN A 109 34.84 -12.54 2.55
C ASN A 109 35.88 -12.81 1.45
N THR A 110 36.74 -11.83 1.22
CA THR A 110 37.82 -11.92 0.24
C THR A 110 39.11 -12.43 0.85
N THR A 111 39.86 -13.22 0.08
CA THR A 111 41.20 -13.70 0.45
C THR A 111 42.23 -13.18 -0.55
N THR A 112 43.39 -12.72 -0.07
CA THR A 112 44.44 -12.20 -0.96
C THR A 112 44.89 -13.24 -1.99
N ASP A 113 44.91 -12.81 -3.25
CA ASP A 113 45.37 -13.58 -4.40
C ASP A 113 46.81 -13.28 -4.77
N PHE A 114 47.44 -14.24 -5.43
CA PHE A 114 48.82 -14.15 -5.88
C PHE A 114 48.99 -14.61 -7.32
N GLY A 115 49.77 -13.86 -8.09
CA GLY A 115 50.18 -14.21 -9.44
C GLY A 115 51.69 -14.03 -9.62
N SER A 116 52.31 -14.85 -10.46
CA SER A 116 53.70 -14.64 -10.85
C SER A 116 54.01 -15.24 -12.22
N GLY A 117 55.03 -14.69 -12.87
CA GLY A 117 55.52 -15.19 -14.15
C GLY A 117 56.68 -14.35 -14.66
N GLN A 118 57.11 -14.59 -15.90
CA GLN A 118 58.18 -13.80 -16.50
C GLN A 118 57.65 -12.47 -17.05
N CYS A 119 58.50 -11.45 -17.08
CA CYS A 119 58.16 -10.13 -17.59
C CYS A 119 57.53 -10.17 -19.00
N GLY A 120 56.57 -9.29 -19.26
CA GLY A 120 55.85 -9.21 -20.55
C GLY A 120 54.88 -10.36 -20.86
N ASN A 121 54.90 -11.47 -20.12
CA ASN A 121 53.92 -12.56 -20.32
C ASN A 121 52.58 -12.20 -19.69
N ALA A 122 51.52 -12.76 -20.27
CA ALA A 122 50.17 -12.71 -19.70
C ALA A 122 49.88 -13.98 -18.88
N ILE A 123 49.30 -13.80 -17.70
CA ILE A 123 48.76 -14.89 -16.86
C ILE A 123 47.28 -14.67 -16.62
N ILE A 124 46.51 -15.76 -16.44
CA ILE A 124 45.12 -15.69 -16.00
C ILE A 124 45.08 -15.99 -14.51
N VAL A 125 44.42 -15.12 -13.74
CA VAL A 125 44.22 -15.31 -12.30
C VAL A 125 42.72 -15.32 -12.01
N ASN A 126 42.25 -16.37 -11.33
CA ASN A 126 40.88 -16.44 -10.83
C ASN A 126 40.84 -15.85 -9.42
N LEU A 127 40.19 -14.69 -9.29
CA LEU A 127 40.16 -13.89 -8.07
C LEU A 127 39.01 -14.27 -7.13
N THR A 128 38.04 -15.06 -7.58
CA THR A 128 36.91 -15.49 -6.73
C THR A 128 37.06 -16.92 -6.23
N ALA A 129 38.20 -17.58 -6.52
CA ALA A 129 38.37 -19.02 -6.27
C ALA A 129 38.53 -19.36 -4.78
N ASN A 130 39.11 -18.45 -4.01
CA ASN A 130 39.39 -18.54 -2.57
C ASN A 130 38.49 -17.60 -1.74
N ASP A 131 37.52 -16.96 -2.39
CA ASP A 131 36.55 -16.08 -1.75
C ASP A 131 35.30 -16.87 -1.32
N SER A 132 34.59 -16.34 -0.33
CA SER A 132 33.38 -16.99 0.20
C SER A 132 32.31 -15.98 0.57
N ASP A 133 31.05 -16.42 0.60
CA ASP A 133 29.94 -15.65 1.15
C ASP A 133 29.48 -16.30 2.47
N PRO A 134 29.37 -15.56 3.60
CA PRO A 134 29.01 -16.15 4.89
C PRO A 134 27.65 -16.87 4.88
N GLU A 135 26.73 -16.41 4.04
CA GLU A 135 25.38 -16.94 3.87
C GLU A 135 25.24 -17.88 2.68
N GLY A 136 26.29 -18.04 1.87
CA GLY A 136 26.32 -18.91 0.70
C GLY A 136 25.62 -18.33 -0.53
N ASN A 137 25.56 -17.01 -0.67
CA ASN A 137 25.01 -16.31 -1.83
C ASN A 137 25.98 -16.35 -3.01
N TYR A 138 25.85 -17.37 -3.86
CA TYR A 138 26.67 -17.60 -5.05
C TYR A 138 25.85 -17.46 -6.35
N PRO A 139 26.48 -17.18 -7.51
CA PRO A 139 27.91 -17.02 -7.73
C PRO A 139 28.45 -15.67 -7.25
N LEU A 140 29.71 -15.65 -6.80
CA LEU A 140 30.46 -14.41 -6.62
C LEU A 140 30.90 -13.88 -8.00
N ALA A 141 30.70 -12.59 -8.22
CA ALA A 141 31.01 -11.92 -9.47
C ALA A 141 32.06 -10.82 -9.25
N LEU A 142 33.17 -10.90 -9.98
CA LEU A 142 34.18 -9.86 -10.10
C LEU A 142 33.59 -8.65 -10.85
N VAL A 143 33.52 -7.51 -10.16
CA VAL A 143 32.90 -6.27 -10.65
C VAL A 143 33.95 -5.34 -11.25
N SER A 144 35.09 -5.19 -10.58
CA SER A 144 36.15 -4.28 -11.03
C SER A 144 37.50 -4.69 -10.48
N ILE A 145 38.55 -4.18 -11.12
CA ILE A 145 39.94 -4.25 -10.66
C ILE A 145 40.64 -2.93 -10.92
N ILE A 146 41.41 -2.46 -9.94
CA ILE A 146 42.15 -1.19 -9.99
C ILE A 146 43.58 -1.48 -9.55
N ARG A 147 44.55 -1.00 -10.34
CA ARG A 147 45.97 -1.07 -9.95
C ARG A 147 46.27 -0.05 -8.87
N ASN A 148 46.88 -0.49 -7.78
CA ASN A 148 47.36 0.36 -6.69
C ASN A 148 48.83 0.75 -6.88
N SER A 149 49.67 -0.19 -7.31
CA SER A 149 51.12 0.01 -7.50
C SER A 149 51.70 -0.88 -8.61
N GLY A 150 52.92 -0.55 -9.04
CA GLY A 150 53.68 -1.32 -10.03
C GLY A 150 53.27 -1.06 -11.49
N SER A 151 53.77 -1.91 -12.38
CA SER A 151 53.70 -1.71 -13.84
C SER A 151 52.78 -2.71 -14.56
N ALA A 152 52.44 -3.85 -13.94
CA ALA A 152 51.62 -4.89 -14.55
C ALA A 152 50.19 -4.41 -14.84
N VAL A 153 49.63 -4.73 -16.01
CA VAL A 153 48.28 -4.35 -16.41
C VAL A 153 47.34 -5.52 -16.17
N ALA A 154 46.17 -5.28 -15.57
CA ALA A 154 45.15 -6.30 -15.41
C ALA A 154 43.84 -5.86 -16.06
N ASN A 155 43.19 -6.74 -16.82
CA ASN A 155 41.84 -6.52 -17.33
C ASN A 155 40.92 -7.68 -16.92
N VAL A 156 39.65 -7.36 -16.71
CA VAL A 156 38.63 -8.37 -16.39
C VAL A 156 38.26 -9.13 -17.66
N VAL A 157 38.39 -10.46 -17.63
CA VAL A 157 38.09 -11.33 -18.78
C VAL A 157 36.87 -12.22 -18.57
N SER A 158 36.40 -12.36 -17.33
CA SER A 158 35.18 -13.09 -16.97
C SER A 158 34.63 -12.60 -15.64
N SER A 159 33.51 -13.15 -15.20
CA SER A 159 32.93 -12.86 -13.88
C SER A 159 33.77 -13.34 -12.70
N SER A 160 34.91 -14.01 -12.92
CA SER A 160 35.76 -14.52 -11.83
C SER A 160 37.24 -14.25 -12.03
N SER A 161 37.65 -13.81 -13.21
CA SER A 161 39.07 -13.86 -13.59
C SER A 161 39.53 -12.66 -14.38
N VAL A 162 40.82 -12.37 -14.24
CA VAL A 162 41.53 -11.30 -14.93
C VAL A 162 42.66 -11.88 -15.80
N ASP A 163 42.94 -11.24 -16.92
CA ASP A 163 44.23 -11.36 -17.59
C ASP A 163 45.19 -10.33 -17.01
N VAL A 164 46.39 -10.75 -16.64
CA VAL A 164 47.43 -9.87 -16.11
C VAL A 164 48.66 -9.94 -17.01
N VAL A 165 48.96 -8.84 -17.69
CA VAL A 165 50.22 -8.65 -18.42
C VAL A 165 51.27 -8.17 -17.44
N LEU A 166 52.28 -9.00 -17.22
CA LEU A 166 53.34 -8.76 -16.24
C LEU A 166 54.23 -7.58 -16.64
N GLY A 167 54.69 -6.84 -15.63
CA GLY A 167 55.51 -5.65 -15.78
C GLY A 167 56.95 -5.97 -16.22
N PRO A 168 57.89 -5.02 -16.07
CA PRO A 168 59.33 -5.25 -16.27
C PRO A 168 59.95 -6.21 -15.24
N ASP A 169 61.21 -6.57 -15.46
CA ASP A 169 62.00 -7.42 -14.56
C ASP A 169 62.01 -6.90 -13.12
N GLY A 170 61.64 -7.77 -12.18
CA GLY A 170 61.58 -7.43 -10.75
C GLY A 170 60.39 -6.56 -10.36
N ASP A 171 59.45 -6.28 -11.27
CA ASP A 171 58.23 -5.54 -10.94
C ASP A 171 57.38 -6.28 -9.90
N SER A 172 56.88 -5.52 -8.93
CA SER A 172 55.91 -5.95 -7.94
C SER A 172 54.71 -5.03 -8.03
N SER A 173 53.59 -5.59 -8.49
CA SER A 173 52.34 -4.87 -8.71
C SER A 173 51.28 -5.33 -7.74
N THR A 174 50.46 -4.39 -7.26
CA THR A 174 49.31 -4.69 -6.41
C THR A 174 48.04 -4.12 -7.00
N PHE A 175 46.94 -4.84 -6.84
CA PHE A 175 45.62 -4.45 -7.31
C PHE A 175 44.59 -4.63 -6.19
N THR A 176 43.60 -3.75 -6.17
CA THR A 176 42.37 -3.96 -5.42
C THR A 176 41.29 -4.40 -6.39
N TYR A 177 40.61 -5.50 -6.09
CA TYR A 177 39.44 -5.94 -6.85
C TYR A 177 38.18 -5.84 -5.99
N THR A 178 37.03 -5.75 -6.64
CA THR A 178 35.71 -5.77 -5.98
C THR A 178 34.93 -6.97 -6.46
N VAL A 179 34.40 -7.76 -5.52
CA VAL A 179 33.47 -8.86 -5.77
C VAL A 179 32.10 -8.55 -5.23
N GLN A 180 31.07 -9.09 -5.85
CA GLN A 180 29.67 -8.97 -5.47
C GLN A 180 29.02 -10.35 -5.39
N ASP A 181 28.15 -10.56 -4.41
CA ASP A 181 27.32 -11.78 -4.31
C ASP A 181 26.08 -11.73 -5.25
N SER A 182 25.26 -12.78 -5.22
CA SER A 182 24.04 -12.85 -6.03
C SER A 182 22.91 -11.89 -5.61
N LEU A 183 23.00 -11.28 -4.43
CA LEU A 183 22.01 -10.37 -3.85
C LEU A 183 22.45 -8.89 -3.88
N GLY A 184 23.67 -8.62 -4.31
CA GLY A 184 24.23 -7.30 -4.55
C GLY A 184 25.19 -6.77 -3.48
N ALA A 185 25.47 -7.48 -2.37
CA ALA A 185 26.48 -7.00 -1.42
C ALA A 185 27.89 -7.21 -1.98
N SER A 186 28.81 -6.30 -1.63
CA SER A 186 30.13 -6.23 -2.25
C SER A 186 31.25 -6.09 -1.24
N ALA A 187 32.40 -6.66 -1.57
CA ALA A 187 33.61 -6.62 -0.79
C ALA A 187 34.82 -6.37 -1.68
N THR A 188 35.92 -5.88 -1.09
CA THR A 188 37.19 -5.65 -1.79
C THR A 188 38.24 -6.66 -1.38
N GLY A 189 38.97 -7.22 -2.33
CA GLY A 189 40.13 -8.09 -2.10
C GLY A 189 41.40 -7.53 -2.73
N LEU A 190 42.53 -8.21 -2.48
CA LEU A 190 43.84 -7.82 -2.97
C LEU A 190 44.42 -8.88 -3.89
N LEU A 191 45.02 -8.45 -5.00
CA LEU A 191 45.87 -9.28 -5.84
C LEU A 191 47.30 -8.73 -5.80
N SER A 192 48.26 -9.60 -5.45
CA SER A 192 49.70 -9.30 -5.51
C SER A 192 50.36 -10.06 -6.64
N VAL A 193 51.10 -9.35 -7.49
CA VAL A 193 51.73 -9.92 -8.68
C VAL A 193 53.22 -9.63 -8.69
N SER A 194 54.02 -10.68 -8.83
CA SER A 194 55.47 -10.57 -8.94
C SER A 194 55.98 -10.98 -10.31
N THR A 195 56.90 -10.20 -10.85
CA THR A 195 57.48 -10.42 -12.16
C THR A 195 58.92 -10.92 -12.04
N SER A 196 59.15 -12.11 -12.58
CA SER A 196 60.47 -12.72 -12.72
C SER A 196 61.20 -12.15 -13.93
N ILE A 197 62.52 -12.21 -13.88
CA ILE A 197 63.43 -11.83 -14.97
C ILE A 197 63.04 -12.45 -16.32
N CYS A 198 62.79 -11.58 -17.30
CA CYS A 198 62.85 -11.88 -18.71
C CYS A 198 64.28 -12.25 -19.04
N GLY A 199 64.52 -13.47 -19.51
CA GLY A 199 65.88 -13.89 -19.88
C GLY A 199 66.53 -12.90 -20.86
N GLY A 200 67.48 -12.11 -20.35
CA GLY A 200 68.44 -11.34 -21.12
C GLY A 200 69.79 -12.03 -21.03
N GLY A 201 70.32 -12.48 -22.16
CA GLY A 201 71.58 -13.21 -22.26
C GLY A 201 72.70 -12.55 -21.45
N GLY A 202 73.44 -13.37 -20.71
CA GLY A 202 74.67 -12.95 -20.05
C GLY A 202 75.63 -12.27 -21.03
N PRO A 203 76.60 -11.48 -20.53
CA PRO A 203 77.47 -10.67 -21.37
C PRO A 203 78.12 -11.53 -22.47
N LEU A 204 78.09 -11.03 -23.71
CA LEU A 204 78.90 -11.59 -24.80
C LEU A 204 80.36 -11.44 -24.37
N GLN A 205 81.00 -12.58 -24.05
CA GLN A 205 82.47 -12.67 -23.91
C GLN A 205 83.12 -12.79 -25.28
#